data_AF-A0A3D2RR66-F1
#
_entry.id   AF-A0A3D2RR66-F1
#
_cell.length_a   1.000
_cell.length_b   1.000
_cell.length_c   1.000
_cell.angle_alpha   90.00
_cell.angle_beta   90.00
_cell.angle_gamma   90.00
#
_symmetry.space_group_name_H-M   'P 1'
#
loop_
_entity.id
_entity.type
_entity.pdbx_description
1 polymer ?
#
loop_
_entity_poly.entity_id
_entity_poly.type
_entity_poly.pdbx_seq_one_letter_code
_entity_poly.pdbx_strand_id
1 'polypeptide(L)'
;MHELIDTLAEQLERPKEVPSRLVDHVWSTYEIDRDAVGEFLVTRLPDLEDYEHELILSPLYTPKLTDQALSAELLGQASVAETEWSGIVQQLESRPTTGSILTSDGKIYKVPLREVVLERYIRLLRLNGSIPDTVWVLLQQEAFAEERTLFKAIARRAIWERAPRAAILKAFLEWSQDTYLAGDGLRLLSVAEDHRPKDVAYLVKRLPQWQEALRKEIEAADDPKPFFVEQIRDSHGFERDQRQREEDRIAEKQDELVFLSRLQEALKRR
;
A
#
# COMPACT_ATOMS: atom_id res chain seq x y z
N MET A 1 12.62 -17.02 12.94
CA MET A 1 12.58 -17.48 11.53
C MET A 1 11.34 -18.32 11.26
N HIS A 2 11.09 -19.40 12.01
CA HIS A 2 9.89 -20.24 11.84
C HIS A 2 8.56 -19.44 11.87
N GLU A 3 8.36 -18.60 12.90
CA GLU A 3 7.18 -17.73 13.02
C GLU A 3 7.00 -16.74 11.86
N LEU A 4 8.11 -16.26 11.28
CA LEU A 4 8.07 -15.43 10.08
C LEU A 4 7.56 -16.24 8.89
N ILE A 5 8.09 -17.43 8.64
CA ILE A 5 7.62 -18.31 7.56
C ILE A 5 6.14 -18.64 7.72
N ASP A 6 5.68 -18.95 8.94
CA ASP A 6 4.27 -19.23 9.21
C ASP A 6 3.38 -18.04 8.90
N THR A 7 3.77 -16.86 9.36
CA THR A 7 3.03 -15.62 9.12
C THR A 7 2.97 -15.27 7.63
N LEU A 8 4.05 -15.49 6.89
CA LEU A 8 4.10 -15.25 5.45
C LEU A 8 3.22 -16.23 4.68
N ALA A 9 3.27 -17.52 5.04
CA ALA A 9 2.40 -18.53 4.44
C ALA A 9 0.92 -18.23 4.70
N GLU A 10 0.54 -17.88 5.93
CA GLU A 10 -0.82 -17.47 6.26
C GLU A 10 -1.28 -16.27 5.41
N GLN A 11 -0.43 -15.26 5.22
CA GLN A 11 -0.76 -14.11 4.37
C GLN A 11 -0.95 -14.50 2.91
N LEU A 12 -0.09 -15.35 2.37
CA LEU A 12 -0.19 -15.86 1.00
C LEU A 12 -1.46 -16.71 0.82
N GLU A 13 -1.84 -17.49 1.83
CA GLU A 13 -2.99 -18.40 1.80
C GLU A 13 -4.34 -17.71 2.05
N ARG A 14 -4.36 -16.48 2.58
CA ARG A 14 -5.61 -15.71 2.78
C ARG A 14 -6.38 -15.54 1.46
N PRO A 15 -7.72 -15.72 1.47
CA PRO A 15 -8.57 -15.44 0.31
C PRO A 15 -8.38 -14.03 -0.22
N LYS A 16 -8.16 -13.93 -1.53
CA LYS A 16 -7.98 -12.67 -2.26
C LYS A 16 -9.02 -12.57 -3.36
N GLU A 17 -9.80 -11.50 -3.35
CA GLU A 17 -10.75 -11.22 -4.42
C GLU A 17 -10.02 -10.98 -5.74
N VAL A 18 -10.53 -11.58 -6.81
CA VAL A 18 -9.98 -11.37 -8.16
C VAL A 18 -10.22 -9.91 -8.59
N PRO A 19 -9.17 -9.13 -8.87
CA PRO A 19 -9.33 -7.78 -9.39
C PRO A 19 -9.95 -7.81 -10.80
N SER A 20 -10.81 -6.84 -11.12
CA SER A 20 -11.40 -6.72 -12.47
C SER A 20 -10.34 -6.68 -13.57
N ARG A 21 -9.20 -6.03 -13.33
CA ARG A 21 -8.07 -5.98 -14.27
C ARG A 21 -7.48 -7.36 -14.59
N LEU A 22 -7.45 -8.28 -13.63
CA LEU A 22 -7.01 -9.65 -13.86
C LEU A 22 -8.02 -10.38 -14.74
N VAL A 23 -9.32 -10.26 -14.42
CA VAL A 23 -10.41 -10.82 -15.25
C VAL A 23 -10.30 -10.32 -16.70
N ASP A 24 -10.15 -9.00 -16.89
CA ASP A 24 -10.06 -8.39 -18.22
C ASP A 24 -8.82 -8.88 -18.99
N HIS A 25 -7.68 -9.02 -18.32
CA HIS A 25 -6.46 -9.54 -18.93
C HIS A 25 -6.62 -11.01 -19.35
N VAL A 26 -7.12 -11.87 -18.46
CA VAL A 26 -7.26 -13.30 -18.75
C VAL A 26 -8.30 -13.54 -19.85
N TRP A 27 -9.44 -12.86 -19.79
CA TRP A 27 -10.47 -12.91 -20.84
C TRP A 27 -9.92 -12.48 -22.20
N SER A 28 -9.21 -11.35 -22.26
CA SER A 28 -8.71 -10.82 -23.54
C SER A 28 -7.55 -11.65 -24.12
N THR A 29 -6.72 -12.26 -23.27
CA THR A 29 -5.51 -12.96 -23.71
C THR A 29 -5.75 -14.43 -24.04
N TYR A 30 -6.59 -15.11 -23.26
CA TYR A 30 -6.81 -16.56 -23.38
C TYR A 30 -8.19 -16.92 -23.96
N GLU A 31 -8.95 -15.91 -24.40
CA GLU A 31 -10.27 -16.05 -25.02
C GLU A 31 -11.25 -16.91 -24.20
N ILE A 32 -11.22 -16.78 -22.87
CA ILE A 32 -12.11 -17.49 -21.94
C ILE A 32 -13.20 -16.59 -21.39
N ASP A 33 -14.38 -17.12 -21.07
CA ASP A 33 -15.43 -16.34 -20.44
C ASP A 33 -15.02 -15.78 -19.07
N ARG A 34 -15.59 -14.62 -18.70
CA ARG A 34 -15.24 -13.91 -17.45
C ARG A 34 -15.54 -14.71 -16.19
N ASP A 35 -16.56 -15.55 -16.22
CA ASP A 35 -16.95 -16.45 -15.14
C ASP A 35 -16.10 -17.74 -15.09
N ALA A 36 -15.34 -18.04 -16.14
CA ALA A 36 -14.42 -19.17 -16.21
C ALA A 36 -13.00 -18.86 -15.67
N VAL A 37 -12.73 -17.62 -15.23
CA VAL A 37 -11.39 -17.22 -14.73
C VAL A 37 -10.92 -18.09 -13.57
N GLY A 38 -11.79 -18.46 -12.63
CA GLY A 38 -11.42 -19.33 -11.53
C GLY A 38 -10.93 -20.71 -11.98
N GLU A 39 -11.64 -21.31 -12.94
CA GLU A 39 -11.27 -22.61 -13.50
C GLU A 39 -9.96 -22.54 -14.29
N PHE A 40 -9.76 -21.47 -15.07
CA PHE A 40 -8.51 -21.21 -15.78
C PHE A 40 -7.30 -21.18 -14.82
N LEU A 41 -7.44 -20.51 -13.67
CA LEU A 41 -6.36 -20.38 -12.68
C LEU A 41 -5.94 -21.72 -12.07
N VAL A 42 -6.78 -22.75 -12.10
CA VAL A 42 -6.48 -24.07 -11.54
C VAL A 42 -6.11 -25.09 -12.62
N THR A 43 -6.67 -24.97 -13.82
CA THR A 43 -6.54 -26.00 -14.86
C THR A 43 -5.55 -25.64 -15.96
N ARG A 44 -5.41 -24.36 -16.31
CA ARG A 44 -4.55 -23.91 -17.42
C ARG A 44 -3.31 -23.17 -16.94
N LEU A 45 -3.46 -22.32 -15.93
CA LEU A 45 -2.33 -21.58 -15.36
C LEU A 45 -1.14 -22.50 -15.02
N PRO A 46 -1.31 -23.71 -14.43
CA PRO A 46 -0.18 -24.57 -14.11
C PRO A 46 0.66 -25.05 -15.30
N ASP A 47 0.15 -24.94 -16.53
CA ASP A 47 0.87 -25.35 -17.75
C ASP A 47 1.58 -24.16 -18.43
N LEU A 48 1.41 -22.95 -17.90
CA LEU A 48 2.00 -21.73 -18.44
C LEU A 48 3.45 -21.51 -18.00
N GLU A 49 4.13 -20.63 -18.73
CA GLU A 49 5.50 -20.21 -18.40
C GLU A 49 5.53 -19.35 -17.13
N ASP A 50 6.67 -19.33 -16.43
CA ASP A 50 6.82 -18.62 -15.16
C ASP A 50 6.54 -17.12 -15.26
N TYR A 51 6.86 -16.49 -16.39
CA TYR A 51 6.55 -15.08 -16.60
C TYR A 51 5.03 -14.82 -16.64
N GLU A 52 4.23 -15.80 -17.09
CA GLU A 52 2.76 -15.70 -17.12
C GLU A 52 2.18 -15.85 -15.72
N HIS A 53 2.76 -16.74 -14.90
CA HIS A 53 2.43 -16.82 -13.48
C HIS A 53 2.70 -15.48 -12.78
N GLU A 54 3.88 -14.88 -13.01
CA GLU A 54 4.19 -13.57 -12.44
C GLU A 54 3.21 -12.50 -12.93
N LEU A 55 2.93 -12.45 -14.23
CA LEU A 55 2.04 -11.45 -14.82
C LEU A 55 0.61 -11.54 -14.25
N ILE A 56 0.04 -12.75 -14.26
CA ILE A 56 -1.35 -13.00 -13.86
C ILE A 56 -1.53 -12.86 -12.34
N LEU A 57 -0.59 -13.39 -11.55
CA LEU A 57 -0.74 -13.43 -10.09
C LEU A 57 -0.16 -12.20 -9.39
N SER A 58 0.74 -11.42 -10.01
CA SER A 58 1.32 -10.24 -9.34
C SER A 58 0.31 -9.23 -8.79
N PRO A 59 -0.86 -8.96 -9.42
CA PRO A 59 -1.84 -8.04 -8.84
C PRO A 59 -2.46 -8.55 -7.53
N LEU A 60 -2.53 -9.87 -7.36
CA LEU A 60 -3.05 -10.52 -6.16
C LEU A 60 -2.00 -10.59 -5.05
N TYR A 61 -0.73 -10.80 -5.42
CA TYR A 61 0.38 -11.02 -4.48
C TYR A 61 1.37 -9.85 -4.43
N THR A 62 0.90 -8.63 -4.69
CA THR A 62 1.64 -7.42 -4.34
C THR A 62 1.28 -7.05 -2.91
N PRO A 63 2.21 -7.18 -1.93
CA PRO A 63 1.88 -6.93 -0.53
C PRO A 63 1.53 -5.45 -0.31
N LYS A 64 0.40 -5.21 0.35
CA LYS A 64 0.00 -3.89 0.83
C LYS A 64 0.84 -3.52 2.06
N LEU A 65 0.78 -2.26 2.47
CA LEU A 65 1.48 -1.80 3.67
C LEU A 65 1.01 -2.55 4.93
N THR A 66 -0.26 -2.96 5.00
CA THR A 66 -0.81 -3.80 6.07
C THR A 66 -0.20 -5.20 6.10
N ASP A 67 0.14 -5.78 4.94
CA ASP A 67 0.82 -7.07 4.86
C ASP A 67 2.27 -6.93 5.34
N GLN A 68 2.95 -5.85 4.90
CA GLN A 68 4.29 -5.48 5.38
C GLN A 68 4.32 -5.30 6.90
N ALA A 69 3.28 -4.69 7.48
CA ALA A 69 3.18 -4.40 8.92
C ALA A 69 3.29 -5.66 9.78
N LEU A 70 2.69 -6.78 9.35
CA LEU A 70 2.77 -8.05 10.08
C LEU A 70 4.20 -8.57 10.17
N SER A 71 4.96 -8.53 9.07
CA SER A 71 6.38 -8.91 9.09
C SER A 71 7.24 -7.89 9.86
N ALA A 72 6.91 -6.60 9.78
CA ALA A 72 7.61 -5.55 10.51
C ALA A 72 7.44 -5.66 12.03
N GLU A 73 6.27 -6.11 12.49
CA GLU A 73 6.01 -6.40 13.90
C GLU A 73 6.93 -7.50 14.42
N LEU A 74 6.95 -8.65 13.74
CA LEU A 74 7.76 -9.81 14.09
C LEU A 74 9.26 -9.51 14.09
N LEU A 75 9.72 -8.75 13.09
CA LEU A 75 11.13 -8.39 12.98
C LEU A 75 11.55 -7.34 14.02
N GLY A 76 10.64 -6.55 14.59
CA GLY A 76 10.98 -5.53 15.58
C GLY A 76 11.97 -4.50 15.04
N GLN A 77 13.19 -4.46 15.57
CA GLN A 77 14.31 -3.66 15.02
C GLN A 77 15.22 -4.45 14.07
N ALA A 78 15.14 -5.77 14.08
CA ALA A 78 15.97 -6.64 13.26
C ALA A 78 15.60 -6.52 11.78
N SER A 79 16.49 -6.99 10.91
CA SER A 79 16.26 -7.09 9.46
C SER A 79 16.75 -8.44 8.97
N VAL A 80 16.25 -8.87 7.81
CA VAL A 80 16.70 -10.07 7.11
C VAL A 80 17.53 -9.64 5.90
N ALA A 81 18.78 -10.11 5.82
CA ALA A 81 19.65 -9.75 4.71
C ALA A 81 19.12 -10.35 3.40
N GLU A 82 19.35 -9.66 2.27
CA GLU A 82 18.89 -10.13 0.96
C GLU A 82 19.47 -11.50 0.59
N THR A 83 20.66 -11.84 1.09
CA THR A 83 21.30 -13.15 0.94
C THR A 83 20.53 -14.30 1.58
N GLU A 84 19.62 -14.01 2.52
CA GLU A 84 18.78 -15.00 3.21
C GLU A 84 17.42 -15.20 2.53
N TRP A 85 17.04 -14.36 1.57
CA TRP A 85 15.70 -14.37 0.97
C TRP A 85 15.42 -15.64 0.17
N SER A 86 16.40 -16.16 -0.56
CA SER A 86 16.26 -17.43 -1.27
C SER A 86 15.94 -18.59 -0.33
N GLY A 87 16.54 -18.60 0.87
CA GLY A 87 16.23 -19.58 1.91
C GLY A 87 14.81 -19.47 2.49
N ILE A 88 14.23 -18.25 2.49
CA ILE A 88 12.82 -18.04 2.85
C ILE A 88 11.90 -18.58 1.76
N VAL A 89 12.21 -18.28 0.50
CA VAL A 89 11.45 -18.74 -0.67
C VAL A 89 11.43 -20.28 -0.72
N GLN A 90 12.59 -20.94 -0.58
CA GLN A 90 12.68 -22.40 -0.54
C GLN A 90 11.85 -23.02 0.59
N GLN A 91 11.82 -22.39 1.77
CA GLN A 91 11.00 -22.86 2.87
C GLN A 91 9.49 -22.74 2.56
N LEU A 92 9.08 -21.61 1.97
CA LEU A 92 7.69 -21.38 1.53
C LEU A 92 7.27 -22.24 0.35
N GLU A 93 8.20 -22.73 -0.46
CA GLU A 93 7.92 -23.68 -1.54
C GLU A 93 7.83 -25.13 -1.02
N SER A 94 8.75 -25.50 -0.12
CA SER A 94 8.77 -26.84 0.49
C SER A 94 7.56 -27.11 1.40
N ARG A 95 7.02 -26.05 2.02
CA ARG A 95 5.67 -26.02 2.57
C ARG A 95 4.75 -25.76 1.38
N PRO A 96 3.79 -26.63 1.02
CA PRO A 96 2.96 -26.44 -0.19
C PRO A 96 1.96 -25.27 -0.02
N THR A 97 2.46 -24.04 0.03
CA THR A 97 1.69 -22.81 0.22
C THR A 97 0.85 -22.57 -1.01
N THR A 98 -0.47 -22.55 -0.82
CA THR A 98 -1.45 -22.40 -1.90
C THR A 98 -2.19 -21.08 -1.75
N GLY A 99 -2.17 -20.31 -2.83
CA GLY A 99 -2.98 -19.11 -2.94
C GLY A 99 -4.47 -19.44 -2.91
N SER A 100 -5.25 -18.69 -2.11
CA SER A 100 -6.72 -18.77 -2.14
C SER A 100 -7.26 -17.57 -2.91
N ILE A 101 -7.98 -17.84 -4.00
CA ILE A 101 -8.53 -16.81 -4.88
C ILE A 101 -10.05 -16.87 -4.85
N LEU A 102 -10.68 -15.77 -4.45
CA LEU A 102 -12.14 -15.61 -4.36
C LEU A 102 -12.66 -14.94 -5.64
N THR A 103 -13.45 -15.66 -6.42
CA THR A 103 -14.10 -15.14 -7.63
C THR A 103 -15.40 -14.40 -7.30
N SER A 104 -15.91 -13.64 -8.27
CA SER A 104 -17.12 -12.81 -8.10
C SER A 104 -18.40 -13.61 -7.82
N ASP A 105 -18.42 -14.89 -8.14
CA ASP A 105 -19.51 -15.83 -7.81
C ASP A 105 -19.39 -16.44 -6.40
N GLY A 106 -18.41 -15.98 -5.61
CA GLY A 106 -18.17 -16.42 -4.23
C GLY A 106 -17.40 -17.74 -4.10
N LYS A 107 -16.94 -18.34 -5.20
CA LYS A 107 -16.14 -19.57 -5.16
C LYS A 107 -14.68 -19.27 -4.81
N ILE A 108 -14.06 -20.22 -4.10
CA ILE A 108 -12.64 -20.16 -3.77
C ILE A 108 -11.88 -21.21 -4.59
N TYR A 109 -10.86 -20.74 -5.31
CA TYR A 109 -9.95 -21.55 -6.10
C TYR A 109 -8.58 -21.58 -5.42
N LYS A 110 -7.97 -22.77 -5.33
CA LYS A 110 -6.64 -22.98 -4.75
C LYS A 110 -5.61 -23.09 -5.85
N VAL A 111 -4.61 -22.22 -5.81
CA VAL A 111 -3.58 -22.12 -6.86
C VAL A 111 -2.20 -22.30 -6.22
N PRO A 112 -1.37 -23.26 -6.66
CA PRO A 112 0.01 -23.36 -6.23
C PRO A 112 0.79 -22.08 -6.57
N LEU A 113 1.52 -21.55 -5.60
CA LEU A 113 2.37 -20.39 -5.83
C LEU A 113 3.78 -20.86 -6.21
N ARG A 114 4.17 -20.58 -7.46
CA ARG A 114 5.52 -20.89 -7.95
C ARG A 114 6.57 -19.96 -7.34
N GLU A 115 7.82 -20.41 -7.36
CA GLU A 115 9.00 -19.67 -6.88
C GLU A 115 9.00 -18.20 -7.32
N VAL A 116 8.76 -17.92 -8.61
CA VAL A 116 8.75 -16.55 -9.16
C VAL A 116 7.74 -15.60 -8.48
N VAL A 117 6.59 -16.12 -8.04
CA VAL A 117 5.58 -15.33 -7.31
C VAL A 117 6.03 -15.10 -5.87
N LEU A 118 6.58 -16.13 -5.23
CA LEU A 118 7.10 -16.05 -3.87
C LEU A 118 8.29 -15.09 -3.78
N GLU A 119 9.25 -15.18 -4.69
CA GLU A 119 10.41 -14.27 -4.78
C GLU A 119 9.97 -12.81 -4.87
N ARG A 120 9.03 -12.53 -5.78
CA ARG A 120 8.47 -11.18 -5.96
C ARG A 120 7.81 -10.68 -4.67
N TYR A 121 7.00 -11.53 -4.03
CA TYR A 121 6.32 -11.19 -2.78
C TYR A 121 7.33 -10.86 -1.68
N ILE A 122 8.33 -11.72 -1.44
CA ILE A 122 9.38 -11.51 -0.44
C ILE A 122 10.16 -10.22 -0.69
N ARG A 123 10.56 -9.98 -1.95
CA ARG A 123 11.27 -8.75 -2.34
C ARG A 123 10.46 -7.48 -2.01
N LEU A 124 9.15 -7.53 -2.16
CA LEU A 124 8.26 -6.40 -1.93
C LEU A 124 7.92 -6.17 -0.44
N LEU A 125 8.18 -7.14 0.44
CA LEU A 125 7.92 -7.02 1.88
C LEU A 125 8.91 -6.13 2.64
N ARG A 126 10.06 -5.77 2.04
CA ARG A 126 11.08 -4.92 2.67
C ARG A 126 11.64 -5.48 3.98
N LEU A 127 11.89 -6.80 4.02
CA LEU A 127 12.45 -7.48 5.19
C LEU A 127 13.85 -6.98 5.59
N ASN A 128 14.59 -6.40 4.64
CA ASN A 128 15.91 -5.80 4.84
C ASN A 128 15.89 -4.39 5.45
N GLY A 129 14.75 -3.71 5.49
CA GLY A 129 14.65 -2.37 6.06
C GLY A 129 14.79 -2.42 7.59
N SER A 130 15.56 -1.52 8.19
CA SER A 130 15.73 -1.42 9.65
C SER A 130 15.04 -0.18 10.23
N ILE A 131 14.65 -0.23 11.51
CA ILE A 131 14.10 0.93 12.23
C ILE A 131 15.20 1.56 13.09
N PRO A 132 15.56 2.84 12.89
CA PRO A 132 16.54 3.53 13.74
C PRO A 132 16.11 3.54 15.22
N ASP A 133 17.05 3.35 16.15
CA ASP A 133 16.77 3.29 17.59
C ASP A 133 15.95 4.47 18.10
N THR A 134 16.27 5.68 17.63
CA THR A 134 15.55 6.91 18.02
C THR A 134 14.09 6.90 17.58
N VAL A 135 13.77 6.25 16.46
CA VAL A 135 12.39 6.09 15.99
C VAL A 135 11.72 4.96 16.77
N TRP A 136 12.43 3.84 16.97
CA TRP A 136 11.91 2.69 17.71
C TRP A 136 11.40 3.06 19.10
N VAL A 137 12.17 3.84 19.87
CA VAL A 137 11.78 4.30 21.21
C VAL A 137 10.48 5.10 21.17
N LEU A 138 10.31 5.99 20.18
CA LEU A 138 9.09 6.78 20.02
C LEU A 138 7.89 5.89 19.71
N LEU A 139 8.06 4.87 18.87
CA LEU A 139 6.99 3.94 18.53
C LEU A 139 6.49 3.09 19.71
N GLN A 140 7.28 2.98 20.79
CA GLN A 140 6.82 2.28 22.01
C GLN A 140 5.87 3.11 22.86
N GLN A 141 5.68 4.40 22.57
CA GLN A 141 4.80 5.25 23.34
C GLN A 141 3.33 4.90 23.13
N GLU A 142 2.51 5.21 24.15
CA GLU A 142 1.08 4.86 24.17
C GLU A 142 0.29 5.56 23.06
N ALA A 143 0.71 6.77 22.67
CA ALA A 143 0.12 7.55 21.59
C ALA A 143 -0.01 6.79 20.25
N PHE A 144 0.85 5.80 20.03
CA PHE A 144 0.89 5.01 18.80
C PHE A 144 0.45 3.57 19.00
N ALA A 145 -0.10 3.19 20.17
CA ALA A 145 -0.36 1.80 20.50
C ALA A 145 -1.27 1.10 19.48
N GLU A 146 -2.32 1.77 19.01
CA GLU A 146 -3.28 1.22 18.05
C GLU A 146 -2.69 0.99 16.65
N GLU A 147 -1.79 1.87 16.19
CA GLU A 147 -1.21 1.82 14.84
C GLU A 147 0.28 1.43 14.87
N ARG A 148 0.80 0.94 16.00
CA ARG A 148 2.23 0.64 16.21
C ARG A 148 2.77 -0.30 15.14
N THR A 149 2.03 -1.36 14.84
CA THR A 149 2.37 -2.36 13.82
C THR A 149 2.51 -1.71 12.44
N LEU A 150 1.57 -0.82 12.09
CA LEU A 150 1.62 -0.07 10.83
C LEU A 150 2.81 0.90 10.80
N PHE A 151 3.09 1.59 11.91
CA PHE A 151 4.24 2.48 12.03
C PHE A 151 5.57 1.75 11.89
N LYS A 152 5.70 0.52 12.37
CA LYS A 152 6.91 -0.29 12.13
C LYS A 152 7.11 -0.55 10.64
N ALA A 153 6.05 -0.83 9.89
CA ALA A 153 6.13 -0.92 8.42
C ALA A 153 6.49 0.43 7.76
N ILE A 154 5.87 1.54 8.19
CA ILE A 154 6.20 2.89 7.71
C ILE A 154 7.67 3.21 7.96
N ALA A 155 8.19 2.94 9.15
CA ALA A 155 9.56 3.27 9.53
C ALA A 155 10.62 2.46 8.77
N ARG A 156 10.27 1.29 8.23
CA ARG A 156 11.16 0.44 7.39
C ARG A 156 11.21 0.87 5.93
N ARG A 157 10.40 1.84 5.50
CA ARG A 157 10.36 2.30 4.11
C ARG A 157 11.71 2.91 3.70
N ALA A 158 12.16 2.60 2.48
CA ALA A 158 13.43 3.04 1.94
C ALA A 158 13.60 4.58 1.90
N ILE A 159 12.49 5.33 1.90
CA ILE A 159 12.52 6.80 1.97
C ILE A 159 13.23 7.30 3.24
N TRP A 160 13.23 6.52 4.33
CA TRP A 160 13.82 6.88 5.62
C TRP A 160 15.27 6.43 5.81
N GLU A 161 15.84 5.59 4.94
CA GLU A 161 17.21 5.06 5.09
C GLU A 161 18.27 6.16 5.21
N ARG A 162 18.01 7.33 4.62
CA ARG A 162 18.89 8.49 4.73
C ARG A 162 18.59 9.26 6.01
N ALA A 163 19.61 9.45 6.84
CA ALA A 163 19.50 10.15 8.12
C ALA A 163 18.74 11.50 8.07
N PRO A 164 18.95 12.39 7.06
CA PRO A 164 18.18 13.63 6.98
C PRO A 164 16.67 13.45 6.75
N ARG A 165 16.26 12.35 6.10
CA ARG A 165 14.85 11.99 5.91
C ARG A 165 14.29 11.27 7.13
N ALA A 166 15.04 10.35 7.75
CA ALA A 166 14.64 9.77 9.03
C ALA A 166 14.38 10.84 10.10
N ALA A 167 15.11 11.96 10.06
CA ALA A 167 14.87 13.09 10.95
C ALA A 167 13.47 13.71 10.78
N ILE A 168 12.84 13.61 9.60
CA ILE A 168 11.45 14.05 9.37
C ILE A 168 10.49 13.14 10.14
N LEU A 169 10.62 11.81 9.96
CA LEU A 169 9.80 10.84 10.68
C LEU A 169 9.96 10.99 12.19
N LYS A 170 11.20 11.14 12.67
CA LYS A 170 11.50 11.39 14.09
C LYS A 170 10.81 12.67 14.59
N ALA A 171 10.95 13.78 13.87
CA ALA A 171 10.37 15.07 14.27
C ALA A 171 8.83 15.01 14.31
N PHE A 172 8.21 14.30 13.37
CA PHE A 172 6.77 14.04 13.36
C PHE A 172 6.35 13.25 14.61
N LEU A 173 6.97 12.09 14.86
CA LEU A 173 6.61 11.22 15.99
C LEU A 173 6.80 11.92 17.34
N GLU A 174 7.85 12.70 17.50
CA GLU A 174 8.08 13.46 18.74
C GLU A 174 7.04 14.57 18.94
N TRP A 175 6.49 15.15 17.87
CA TRP A 175 5.42 16.16 17.97
C TRP A 175 4.04 15.52 18.19
N SER A 176 3.78 14.37 17.58
CA SER A 176 2.45 13.78 17.55
C SER A 176 2.06 13.05 18.84
N GLN A 177 2.94 12.95 19.85
CA GLN A 177 2.66 12.17 21.07
C GLN A 177 1.33 12.54 21.75
N ASP A 178 0.97 13.82 21.77
CA ASP A 178 -0.28 14.30 22.38
C ASP A 178 -1.33 14.76 21.36
N THR A 179 -1.00 14.74 20.06
CA THR A 179 -1.80 15.36 18.99
C THR A 179 -2.09 14.43 17.82
N TYR A 180 -1.67 13.16 17.94
CA TYR A 180 -1.83 12.15 16.91
C TYR A 180 -3.30 11.92 16.58
N LEU A 181 -3.63 11.92 15.29
CA LEU A 181 -4.90 11.42 14.79
C LEU A 181 -4.65 10.17 13.93
N ALA A 182 -5.57 9.21 14.04
CA ALA A 182 -5.51 7.99 13.25
C ALA A 182 -5.32 8.28 11.75
N GLY A 183 -4.42 7.53 11.12
CA GLY A 183 -4.05 7.71 9.71
C GLY A 183 -3.03 8.81 9.41
N ASP A 184 -2.63 9.65 10.38
CA ASP A 184 -1.59 10.67 10.14
C ASP A 184 -0.24 10.06 9.73
N GLY A 185 0.07 8.84 10.21
CA GLY A 185 1.25 8.10 9.76
C GLY A 185 1.24 7.79 8.26
N LEU A 186 0.07 7.40 7.71
CA LEU A 186 -0.09 7.14 6.27
C LEU A 186 0.01 8.43 5.46
N ARG A 187 -0.60 9.52 5.94
CA ARG A 187 -0.51 10.83 5.29
C ARG A 187 0.94 11.34 5.26
N LEU A 188 1.69 11.17 6.35
CA LEU A 188 3.12 11.48 6.36
C LEU A 188 3.90 10.67 5.32
N LEU A 189 3.61 9.36 5.23
CA LEU A 189 4.27 8.50 4.27
C LEU A 189 3.98 8.95 2.83
N SER A 190 2.73 9.29 2.49
CA SER A 190 2.37 9.80 1.17
C SER A 190 3.18 11.06 0.82
N VAL A 191 3.17 12.06 1.71
CA VAL A 191 3.96 13.30 1.53
C VAL A 191 5.45 13.01 1.30
N ALA A 192 6.00 12.04 2.03
CA ALA A 192 7.39 11.66 1.91
C ALA A 192 7.70 10.93 0.60
N GLU A 193 6.83 10.05 0.13
CA GLU A 193 7.03 9.26 -1.10
C GLU A 193 6.75 10.07 -2.37
N ASP A 194 5.72 10.93 -2.35
CA ASP A 194 5.28 11.76 -3.47
C ASP A 194 6.24 12.93 -3.71
N HIS A 195 6.64 13.61 -2.65
CA HIS A 195 7.48 14.81 -2.77
C HIS A 195 8.96 14.60 -2.48
N ARG A 196 9.32 13.45 -1.89
CA ARG A 196 10.70 13.03 -1.60
C ARG A 196 11.56 14.13 -0.96
N PRO A 197 11.10 14.79 0.13
CA PRO A 197 11.81 15.88 0.77
C PRO A 197 13.23 15.44 1.13
N LYS A 198 14.19 16.38 1.06
CA LYS A 198 15.59 16.07 1.36
C LYS A 198 15.84 15.97 2.86
N ASP A 199 15.20 16.85 3.62
CA ASP A 199 15.34 17.02 5.07
C ASP A 199 14.15 17.83 5.62
N VAL A 200 14.15 18.08 6.92
CA VAL A 200 13.11 18.85 7.63
C VAL A 200 13.04 20.29 7.11
N ALA A 201 14.17 20.96 6.88
CA ALA A 201 14.19 22.36 6.46
C ALA A 201 13.60 22.55 5.06
N TYR A 202 13.91 21.63 4.14
CA TYR A 202 13.31 21.56 2.82
C TYR A 202 11.80 21.38 2.90
N LEU A 203 11.34 20.44 3.74
CA LEU A 203 9.93 20.17 3.92
C LEU A 203 9.19 21.42 4.45
N VAL A 204 9.69 22.06 5.51
CA VAL A 204 9.13 23.30 6.07
C VAL A 204 9.03 24.41 5.02
N LYS A 205 10.06 24.56 4.17
CA LYS A 205 10.08 25.56 3.10
C LYS A 205 9.04 25.28 2.01
N ARG A 206 8.74 24.00 1.72
CA ARG A 206 7.84 23.59 0.64
C ARG A 206 6.38 23.45 1.04
N LEU A 207 6.09 23.11 2.30
CA LEU A 207 4.72 22.94 2.81
C LEU A 207 3.77 24.10 2.44
N PRO A 208 4.14 25.40 2.55
CA PRO A 208 3.26 26.49 2.14
C PRO A 208 2.84 26.41 0.66
N GLN A 209 3.76 26.00 -0.22
CA GLN A 209 3.50 25.93 -1.66
C GLN A 209 2.58 24.76 -1.99
N TRP A 210 2.73 23.62 -1.30
CA TRP A 210 1.86 22.46 -1.49
C TRP A 210 0.46 22.70 -0.95
N GLN A 211 0.35 23.33 0.23
CA GLN A 211 -0.95 23.77 0.77
C GLN A 211 -1.66 24.71 -0.20
N GLU A 212 -0.95 25.66 -0.79
CA GLU A 212 -1.53 26.60 -1.75
C GLU A 212 -1.98 25.92 -3.05
N ALA A 213 -1.20 24.97 -3.58
CA ALA A 213 -1.60 24.18 -4.74
C ALA A 213 -2.86 23.36 -4.43
N LEU A 214 -2.91 22.71 -3.27
CA LEU A 214 -4.03 21.89 -2.83
C LEU A 214 -5.31 22.73 -2.61
N ARG A 215 -5.20 23.94 -2.04
CA ARG A 215 -6.33 24.87 -1.92
C ARG A 215 -6.92 25.21 -3.29
N LYS A 216 -6.09 25.55 -4.27
CA LYS A 216 -6.55 25.85 -5.64
C LYS A 216 -7.23 24.66 -6.29
N GLU A 217 -6.74 23.44 -6.04
CA GLU A 217 -7.38 22.24 -6.54
C GLU A 217 -8.73 21.95 -5.88
N ILE A 218 -8.88 22.26 -4.59
CA ILE A 218 -10.15 22.15 -3.87
C ILE A 218 -11.14 23.19 -4.41
N GLU A 219 -10.72 24.46 -4.52
CA GLU A 219 -11.54 25.56 -5.06
C GLU A 219 -12.00 25.26 -6.50
N ALA A 220 -11.10 24.82 -7.37
CA ALA A 220 -11.43 24.49 -8.75
C ALA A 220 -12.32 23.24 -8.90
N ALA A 221 -12.36 22.37 -7.89
CA ALA A 221 -13.25 21.21 -7.85
C ALA A 221 -14.64 21.54 -7.28
N ASP A 222 -14.72 22.56 -6.41
CA ASP A 222 -15.96 23.09 -5.82
C ASP A 222 -16.72 24.02 -6.79
N ASP A 223 -16.02 24.58 -7.79
CA ASP A 223 -16.65 25.34 -8.86
C ASP A 223 -17.59 24.45 -9.70
N PRO A 224 -18.86 24.85 -9.91
CA PRO A 224 -19.80 24.07 -10.71
C PRO A 224 -19.29 23.95 -12.14
N LYS A 225 -18.89 22.73 -12.53
CA LYS A 225 -18.55 22.43 -13.92
C LYS A 225 -19.78 22.76 -14.78
N PRO A 226 -19.68 23.64 -15.79
CA PRO A 226 -20.80 23.86 -16.69
C PRO A 226 -21.15 22.51 -17.34
N PHE A 227 -22.43 22.16 -17.34
CA PHE A 227 -22.92 21.06 -18.16
C PHE A 227 -22.55 21.39 -19.60
N PHE A 228 -21.52 20.73 -20.12
CA PHE A 228 -21.23 20.80 -21.53
C PHE A 228 -22.33 20.02 -22.24
N VAL A 229 -23.33 20.77 -22.71
CA VAL A 229 -24.36 20.41 -23.69
C VAL A 229 -25.57 19.62 -23.12
N GLU A 230 -26.75 20.26 -23.13
CA GLU A 230 -28.06 19.64 -22.82
C GLU A 230 -28.35 18.36 -23.65
N GLN A 231 -27.70 18.19 -24.80
CA GLN A 231 -27.84 17.01 -25.69
C GLN A 231 -27.18 15.72 -25.15
N ILE A 232 -26.28 15.80 -24.18
CA ILE A 232 -25.62 14.60 -23.60
C ILE A 232 -26.55 13.89 -22.61
N ARG A 233 -27.54 14.59 -22.05
CA ARG A 233 -28.49 14.06 -21.08
C ARG A 233 -29.43 13.00 -21.68
N ASP A 234 -29.75 13.10 -22.97
CA ASP A 234 -30.61 12.13 -23.66
C ASP A 234 -29.83 10.93 -24.22
N SER A 235 -28.49 11.02 -24.30
CA SER A 235 -27.64 10.03 -24.96
C SER A 235 -27.00 9.01 -24.00
N HIS A 236 -26.80 9.38 -22.72
CA HIS A 236 -26.20 8.51 -21.72
C HIS A 236 -27.27 7.94 -20.80
N GLY A 237 -27.81 6.78 -21.18
CA GLY A 237 -28.64 5.97 -20.32
C GLY A 237 -27.92 5.61 -19.03
N PHE A 238 -28.46 6.04 -17.89
CA PHE A 238 -28.20 5.52 -16.54
C PHE A 238 -26.73 5.22 -16.13
N GLU A 239 -25.74 5.95 -16.65
CA GLU A 239 -24.37 5.85 -16.14
C GLU A 239 -24.28 6.64 -14.82
N ARG A 240 -24.29 5.87 -13.72
CA ARG A 240 -24.07 6.21 -12.29
C ARG A 240 -23.60 7.65 -12.01
N ASP A 241 -24.31 8.30 -11.08
CA ASP A 241 -23.99 9.63 -10.54
C ASP A 241 -22.51 9.74 -10.13
N GLN A 242 -21.73 10.50 -10.89
CA GLN A 242 -20.29 10.68 -10.66
C GLN A 242 -20.00 11.72 -9.57
N ARG A 243 -21.01 12.46 -9.10
CA ARG A 243 -20.86 13.53 -8.09
C ARG A 243 -20.34 13.00 -6.76
N GLN A 244 -20.83 11.83 -6.32
CA GLN A 244 -20.40 11.21 -5.06
C GLN A 244 -18.89 10.89 -5.05
N ARG A 245 -18.32 10.47 -6.19
CA ARG A 245 -16.87 10.22 -6.33
C ARG A 245 -16.04 11.51 -6.35
N GLU A 246 -16.63 12.63 -6.74
CA GLU A 246 -15.98 13.94 -6.70
C GLU A 246 -16.01 14.50 -5.27
N GLU A 247 -17.13 14.34 -4.55
CA GLU A 247 -17.25 14.71 -3.13
C GLU A 247 -16.25 13.97 -2.25
N ASP A 248 -16.13 12.64 -2.40
CA ASP A 248 -15.16 11.83 -1.65
C ASP A 248 -13.71 12.31 -1.90
N ARG A 249 -13.38 12.62 -3.15
CA ARG A 249 -12.04 13.14 -3.53
C ARG A 249 -11.78 14.53 -2.97
N ILE A 250 -12.79 15.39 -2.91
CA ILE A 250 -12.66 16.73 -2.31
C ILE A 250 -12.43 16.59 -0.80
N ALA A 251 -13.17 15.71 -0.14
CA ALA A 251 -12.98 15.43 1.29
C ALA A 251 -11.57 14.90 1.59
N GLU A 252 -11.04 13.97 0.79
CA GLU A 252 -9.66 13.47 0.92
C GLU A 252 -8.63 14.61 0.81
N LYS A 253 -8.81 15.53 -0.13
CA LYS A 253 -7.93 16.70 -0.29
C LYS A 253 -8.03 17.68 0.87
N GLN A 254 -9.22 17.88 1.42
CA GLN A 254 -9.42 18.71 2.61
C GLN A 254 -8.72 18.12 3.82
N ASP A 255 -8.84 16.80 4.03
CA ASP A 255 -8.13 16.07 5.07
C ASP A 255 -6.61 16.18 4.93
N GLU A 256 -6.10 16.04 3.70
CA GLU A 256 -4.68 16.24 3.40
C GLU A 256 -4.25 17.69 3.74
N LEU A 257 -5.03 18.70 3.38
CA LEU A 257 -4.73 20.10 3.70
C LEU A 257 -4.68 20.35 5.21
N VAL A 258 -5.60 19.76 5.97
CA VAL A 258 -5.61 19.81 7.44
C VAL A 258 -4.37 19.15 8.02
N PHE A 259 -4.00 17.96 7.51
CA PHE A 259 -2.77 17.27 7.91
C PHE A 259 -1.51 18.11 7.60
N LEU A 260 -1.37 18.65 6.39
CA LEU A 260 -0.22 19.47 6.00
C LEU A 260 -0.10 20.72 6.88
N SER A 261 -1.22 21.29 7.31
CA SER A 261 -1.25 22.45 8.22
C SER A 261 -0.70 22.09 9.60
N ARG A 262 -1.15 20.97 10.18
CA ARG A 262 -0.65 20.46 11.47
C ARG A 262 0.83 20.05 11.38
N LEU A 263 1.23 19.37 10.30
CA LEU A 263 2.62 18.99 10.04
C LEU A 263 3.53 20.22 9.92
N GLN A 264 3.07 21.30 9.28
CA GLN A 264 3.85 22.53 9.19
C GLN A 264 4.07 23.16 10.57
N GLU A 265 3.04 23.18 11.42
CA GLU A 265 3.15 23.67 12.79
C GLU A 265 4.12 22.81 13.62
N ALA A 266 4.04 21.49 13.47
CA ALA A 266 4.93 20.52 14.10
C ALA A 266 6.41 20.82 13.82
N LEU A 267 6.74 21.05 12.56
CA LEU A 267 8.12 21.16 12.10
C LEU A 267 8.70 22.58 12.27
N LYS A 268 7.89 23.62 12.44
CA LYS A 268 8.35 25.01 12.69
C LYS A 268 8.78 25.27 14.13
N ARG A 269 8.32 24.46 15.10
CA ARG A 269 8.64 24.62 16.53
C ARG A 269 10.02 24.05 16.91
N ARG A 270 10.83 23.68 15.93
CA ARG A 270 12.16 23.04 16.04
C ARG A 270 13.19 23.78 15.21
#